data_AF-A0A1G2Y9Q0-F1
#
_entry.id   AF-A0A1G2Y9Q0-F1
#
_cell.length_a   1.000
_cell.length_b   1.000
_cell.length_c   1.000
_cell.angle_alpha   90.00
_cell.angle_beta   90.00
_cell.angle_gamma   90.00
#
_symmetry.space_group_name_H-M   'P 1'
#
loop_
_entity.id
_entity.type
_entity.pdbx_description
1 polymer ?
#
loop_
_entity_poly.entity_id
_entity_poly.type
_entity_poly.pdbx_seq_one_letter_code
_entity_poly.pdbx_strand_id
1 'polypeptide(L)'
;MKTVMDILGIVMILIGLTGCGKREKDYVGTYVKDTYYYTSVLEIKPDHTFIISVEQKYGPRSIATNSSKGRWKITKGNIVLEAMTTMLSSTTTQGELKGNELKLIGVGGMLGEDVYIKQD
;
A
#
# COMPACT_ATOMS: atom_id res chain seq x y z
N MET A 1 -32.52 5.88 -37.95
CA MET A 1 -32.22 4.99 -36.80
C MET A 1 -30.70 4.86 -36.67
N LYS A 2 -30.04 5.73 -35.89
CA LYS A 2 -28.59 5.74 -35.64
C LYS A 2 -28.34 6.31 -34.23
N THR A 3 -28.94 5.71 -33.21
CA THR A 3 -28.85 6.24 -31.84
C THR A 3 -28.46 5.18 -30.80
N VAL A 4 -28.45 3.90 -31.18
CA VAL A 4 -28.22 2.80 -30.23
C VAL A 4 -26.74 2.37 -30.19
N MET A 5 -25.96 2.65 -31.24
CA MET A 5 -24.54 2.26 -31.29
C MET A 5 -23.60 3.19 -30.50
N ASP A 6 -23.96 4.47 -30.29
CA ASP A 6 -23.11 5.42 -29.53
C ASP A 6 -23.21 5.24 -28.01
N ILE A 7 -24.33 4.72 -27.50
CA ILE A 7 -24.53 4.52 -26.06
C ILE A 7 -23.64 3.40 -25.53
N LEU A 8 -23.39 2.33 -26.31
CA LEU A 8 -22.50 1.24 -25.90
C LEU A 8 -21.04 1.71 -25.73
N GLY A 9 -20.59 2.64 -26.58
CA GLY A 9 -19.23 3.19 -26.50
C GLY A 9 -18.98 4.01 -25.23
N ILE A 10 -19.96 4.82 -24.83
CA ILE A 10 -19.88 5.65 -23.62
C ILE A 10 -19.99 4.79 -22.34
N VAL A 11 -20.82 3.74 -22.35
CA VAL A 11 -20.94 2.81 -21.22
C VAL A 11 -19.65 2.03 -20.99
N MET A 12 -18.93 1.61 -22.03
CA MET A 12 -17.65 0.90 -21.84
C MET A 12 -16.52 1.79 -21.33
N ILE A 13 -16.49 3.08 -21.68
CA ILE A 13 -15.49 4.04 -21.17
C ILE A 13 -15.72 4.34 -19.68
N LEU A 14 -16.98 4.41 -19.22
CA LEU A 14 -17.31 4.65 -17.80
C LEU A 14 -16.92 3.48 -16.88
N ILE A 15 -16.95 2.24 -17.38
CA ILE A 15 -16.55 1.05 -16.61
C ILE A 15 -15.00 1.00 -16.48
N GLY A 16 -14.27 1.49 -17.50
CA GLY A 16 -12.81 1.59 -17.46
C GLY A 16 -12.28 2.63 -16.47
N LEU A 17 -12.97 3.76 -16.31
CA LEU A 17 -12.59 4.82 -15.37
C LEU A 17 -12.96 4.51 -13.90
N THR A 18 -14.00 3.70 -13.67
CA THR A 18 -14.42 3.31 -12.32
C THR A 18 -13.57 2.17 -11.73
N GLY A 19 -12.91 1.36 -12.57
CA GLY A 19 -11.99 0.32 -12.12
C GLY A 19 -10.69 0.86 -11.49
N CYS A 20 -10.21 2.02 -11.96
CA CYS A 20 -9.01 2.66 -11.43
C CYS A 20 -9.24 3.19 -10.00
N GLY A 21 -10.36 3.88 -9.76
CA GLY A 21 -10.69 4.44 -8.44
C GLY A 21 -11.22 3.43 -7.41
N LYS A 22 -11.75 2.27 -7.83
CA LYS A 22 -12.15 1.20 -6.89
C LYS A 22 -10.93 0.57 -6.22
N ARG A 23 -9.92 0.20 -7.00
CA ARG A 23 -8.69 -0.42 -6.49
C ARG A 23 -7.90 0.48 -5.56
N GLU A 24 -7.87 1.80 -5.80
CA GLU A 24 -7.21 2.75 -4.90
C GLU A 24 -7.81 2.74 -3.49
N LYS A 25 -9.14 2.65 -3.38
CA LYS A 25 -9.81 2.58 -2.09
C LYS A 25 -9.52 1.28 -1.33
N ASP A 26 -9.31 0.18 -2.04
CA ASP A 26 -9.02 -1.12 -1.41
C ASP A 26 -7.68 -1.08 -0.64
N TYR A 27 -6.69 -0.32 -1.14
CA TYR A 27 -5.39 -0.16 -0.50
C TYR A 27 -5.40 0.82 0.68
N VAL A 28 -6.32 1.78 0.74
CA VAL A 28 -6.39 2.75 1.86
C VAL A 28 -6.73 2.03 3.17
N GLY A 29 -5.98 2.33 4.23
CA GLY A 29 -6.17 1.76 5.56
C GLY A 29 -4.88 1.66 6.36
N THR A 30 -5.02 1.10 7.57
CA THR A 30 -3.91 0.82 8.47
C THR A 30 -3.56 -0.66 8.38
N TYR A 31 -2.28 -0.97 8.27
CA TYR A 31 -1.77 -2.33 8.16
C TYR A 31 -0.71 -2.56 9.21
N VAL A 32 -0.76 -3.71 9.86
CA VAL A 32 0.16 -4.06 10.95
C VAL A 32 0.88 -5.35 10.62
N LYS A 33 2.18 -5.33 10.85
CA LYS A 33 3.04 -6.51 10.92
C LYS A 33 3.62 -6.56 12.32
N ASP A 34 3.24 -7.56 13.10
CA ASP A 34 3.80 -7.75 14.44
C ASP A 34 4.68 -9.00 14.47
N THR A 35 5.88 -8.85 15.01
CA THR A 35 6.85 -9.92 15.19
C THR A 35 7.39 -9.86 16.61
N TYR A 36 8.12 -10.90 17.02
CA TYR A 36 8.74 -10.92 18.35
C TYR A 36 9.71 -9.74 18.58
N TYR A 37 10.37 -9.26 17.53
CA TYR A 37 11.44 -8.25 17.63
C TYR A 37 10.99 -6.84 17.28
N TYR A 38 9.86 -6.67 16.59
CA TYR A 38 9.34 -5.35 16.24
C TYR A 38 7.87 -5.41 15.83
N THR A 39 7.18 -4.28 15.99
CA THR A 39 5.93 -3.99 15.29
C THR A 39 6.19 -2.97 14.20
N SER A 40 5.64 -3.20 13.01
CA SER A 40 5.56 -2.20 11.96
C SER A 40 4.11 -1.87 11.65
N VAL A 41 3.82 -0.57 11.61
CA VAL A 41 2.52 -0.01 11.26
C VAL A 41 2.67 0.80 9.99
N LEU A 42 1.91 0.43 8.96
CA LEU A 42 1.85 1.12 7.67
C LEU A 42 0.46 1.74 7.51
N GLU A 43 0.41 3.04 7.34
CA GLU A 43 -0.81 3.79 7.08
C GLU A 43 -0.81 4.28 5.63
N ILE A 44 -1.75 3.79 4.81
CA ILE A 44 -1.96 4.24 3.43
C ILE A 44 -3.17 5.17 3.41
N LYS A 45 -2.94 6.43 3.01
CA LYS A 45 -3.94 7.50 3.08
C LYS A 45 -4.54 7.81 1.70
N PRO A 46 -5.79 8.31 1.64
CA PRO A 46 -6.47 8.62 0.38
C PRO A 46 -5.86 9.81 -0.38
N ASP A 47 -4.97 10.59 0.24
CA ASP A 47 -4.26 11.72 -0.36
C ASP A 47 -2.97 11.31 -1.11
N HIS A 48 -2.83 10.02 -1.43
CA HIS A 48 -1.64 9.41 -2.04
C HIS A 48 -0.36 9.51 -1.20
N THR A 49 -0.50 9.69 0.12
CA THR A 49 0.63 9.61 1.06
C THR A 49 0.57 8.33 1.89
N PHE A 50 1.73 7.90 2.38
CA PHE A 50 1.83 6.85 3.38
C PHE A 50 2.77 7.23 4.50
N ILE A 51 2.57 6.62 5.66
CA ILE A 51 3.49 6.66 6.80
C ILE A 51 3.76 5.22 7.20
N ILE A 52 5.03 4.88 7.41
CA ILE A 52 5.42 3.61 8.00
C ILE A 52 6.19 3.90 9.29
N SER A 53 5.77 3.26 10.38
CA SER A 53 6.42 3.32 11.68
C SER A 53 6.89 1.94 12.07
N VAL A 54 8.08 1.85 12.64
CA VAL A 54 8.66 0.60 13.14
C VAL A 54 9.08 0.82 14.58
N GLU A 55 8.48 0.06 15.47
CA GLU A 55 8.83 -0.02 16.88
C GLU A 55 9.64 -1.30 17.12
N GLN A 56 10.89 -1.17 17.50
CA GLN A 56 11.75 -2.28 17.90
C GLN A 56 11.51 -2.66 19.37
N LYS A 57 11.38 -3.95 19.62
CA LYS A 57 11.04 -4.56 20.91
C LYS A 57 12.17 -5.43 21.45
N TYR A 58 12.33 -5.45 22.77
CA TYR A 58 13.07 -6.49 23.49
C TYR A 58 12.22 -7.00 24.64
N GLY A 59 11.57 -8.13 24.42
CA GLY A 59 10.47 -8.60 25.28
C GLY A 59 9.30 -7.60 25.25
N PRO A 60 8.73 -7.22 26.40
CA PRO A 60 7.60 -6.28 26.45
C PRO A 60 8.02 -4.81 26.31
N ARG A 61 9.31 -4.50 26.16
CA ARG A 61 9.82 -3.12 26.17
C ARG A 61 10.09 -2.61 24.76
N SER A 62 9.61 -1.40 24.48
CA SER A 62 10.00 -0.59 23.34
C SER A 62 11.42 -0.06 23.52
N ILE A 63 12.26 -0.16 22.48
CA ILE A 63 13.67 0.30 22.54
C ILE A 63 13.91 1.46 21.58
N ALA A 64 13.31 1.40 20.39
CA ALA A 64 13.49 2.42 19.38
C ALA A 64 12.26 2.47 18.47
N THR A 65 11.79 3.68 18.19
CA THR A 65 10.73 3.92 17.21
C THR A 65 11.29 4.77 16.10
N ASN A 66 11.16 4.28 14.87
CA ASN A 66 11.52 5.03 13.68
C ASN A 66 10.31 5.17 12.78
N SER A 67 10.25 6.24 11.99
CA SER A 67 9.19 6.43 11.00
C SER A 67 9.74 6.96 9.68
N SER A 68 9.07 6.59 8.60
CA SER A 68 9.29 7.11 7.26
C SER A 68 7.96 7.47 6.63
N LYS A 69 8.01 8.39 5.67
CA LYS A 69 6.84 8.83 4.91
C LYS A 69 7.19 8.87 3.43
N GLY A 70 6.17 8.77 2.60
CA GLY A 70 6.35 8.83 1.16
C GLY A 70 5.04 8.98 0.42
N ARG A 71 5.12 8.71 -0.88
CA ARG A 71 3.95 8.71 -1.78
C ARG A 71 3.65 7.31 -2.25
N TRP A 72 2.42 7.07 -2.63
CA TRP A 72 2.02 5.81 -3.25
C TRP A 72 1.22 6.03 -4.52
N LYS A 73 1.24 5.02 -5.39
CA LYS A 73 0.47 4.97 -6.64
C LYS A 73 0.14 3.54 -6.99
N ILE A 74 -0.83 3.33 -7.87
CA ILE A 74 -1.10 2.01 -8.46
C ILE A 74 -0.42 1.89 -9.80
N THR A 75 0.33 0.81 -10.02
CA THR A 75 0.94 0.48 -11.31
C THR A 75 0.63 -0.97 -11.64
N LYS A 76 -0.03 -1.21 -12.79
CA LYS A 76 -0.42 -2.55 -13.25
C LYS A 76 -1.22 -3.37 -12.22
N GLY A 77 -1.99 -2.70 -11.36
CA GLY A 77 -2.82 -3.33 -10.32
C GLY A 77 -2.15 -3.53 -8.96
N ASN A 78 -0.85 -3.24 -8.85
CA ASN A 78 -0.09 -3.33 -7.62
C ASN A 78 0.13 -1.94 -7.02
N ILE A 79 0.17 -1.86 -5.69
CA ILE A 79 0.60 -0.64 -5.02
C ILE A 79 2.11 -0.48 -5.18
N VAL A 80 2.54 0.76 -5.35
CA VAL A 80 3.94 1.15 -5.41
C VAL A 80 4.17 2.22 -4.36
N LEU A 81 5.04 1.97 -3.38
CA LEU A 81 5.45 2.92 -2.35
C LEU A 81 6.79 3.55 -2.74
N GLU A 82 6.81 4.88 -2.77
CA GLU A 82 7.98 5.70 -3.08
C GLU A 82 8.34 6.49 -1.81
N ALA A 83 9.33 5.98 -1.07
CA ALA A 83 9.77 6.58 0.17
C ALA A 83 10.55 7.88 -0.07
N MET A 84 10.25 8.90 0.73
CA MET A 84 10.96 10.18 0.68
C MET A 84 12.14 10.25 1.67
N THR A 85 12.28 9.25 2.56
CA THR A 85 13.36 9.19 3.56
C THR A 85 13.94 7.77 3.70
N THR A 86 15.18 7.72 4.18
CA THR A 86 16.20 6.65 4.01
C THR A 86 15.97 5.32 4.73
N MET A 87 14.86 5.10 5.46
CA MET A 87 14.58 3.79 6.07
C MET A 87 14.10 2.73 5.08
N LEU A 88 13.47 3.17 3.99
CA LEU A 88 13.26 2.36 2.80
C LEU A 88 14.38 2.80 1.84
N SER A 89 15.30 1.90 1.51
CA SER A 89 16.55 2.20 0.82
C SER A 89 16.36 2.72 -0.61
N SER A 90 15.83 3.92 -0.86
CA SER A 90 15.54 4.45 -2.22
C SER A 90 14.72 3.51 -3.14
N THR A 91 14.21 2.41 -2.59
CA THR A 91 13.67 1.28 -3.33
C THR A 91 12.18 1.49 -3.42
N THR A 92 11.73 1.69 -4.65
CA THR A 92 10.34 1.45 -5.04
C THR A 92 9.90 0.10 -4.48
N THR A 93 9.05 0.13 -3.45
CA THR A 93 8.47 -1.09 -2.87
C THR A 93 7.20 -1.37 -3.63
N GLN A 94 7.06 -2.58 -4.19
CA GLN A 94 5.82 -3.00 -4.84
C GLN A 94 5.03 -3.92 -3.92
N GLY A 95 3.71 -3.86 -4.01
CA GLY A 95 2.85 -4.70 -3.20
C GLY A 95 1.59 -5.16 -3.87
N GLU A 96 1.11 -6.33 -3.43
CA GLU A 96 -0.13 -6.94 -3.88
C GLU A 96 -1.07 -7.12 -2.68
N LEU A 97 -2.33 -6.68 -2.84
CA LEU A 97 -3.38 -6.90 -1.85
C LEU A 97 -4.17 -8.17 -2.18
N LYS A 98 -4.26 -9.10 -1.22
CA LYS A 98 -5.08 -10.32 -1.29
C LYS A 98 -5.95 -10.42 -0.05
N GLY A 99 -7.23 -10.09 -0.18
CA GLY A 99 -8.13 -9.96 0.97
C GLY A 99 -7.62 -8.87 1.92
N ASN A 100 -7.33 -9.23 3.17
CA ASN A 100 -6.79 -8.31 4.18
C ASN A 100 -5.26 -8.34 4.27
N GLU A 101 -4.58 -9.13 3.45
CA GLU A 101 -3.12 -9.23 3.43
C GLU A 101 -2.54 -8.31 2.36
N LEU A 102 -1.70 -7.37 2.78
CA LEU A 102 -0.86 -6.57 1.90
C LEU A 102 0.56 -7.14 1.92
N LYS A 103 0.98 -7.73 0.81
CA LYS A 103 2.33 -8.28 0.66
C LYS A 103 3.20 -7.25 -0.02
N LEU A 104 4.27 -6.80 0.65
CA LEU A 104 5.21 -5.80 0.15
C LEU A 104 6.57 -6.45 -0.12
N ILE A 105 7.19 -6.12 -1.26
CA ILE A 105 8.51 -6.61 -1.64
C ILE A 105 9.53 -5.47 -1.48
N GLY A 106 10.59 -5.71 -0.71
CA GLY A 106 11.72 -4.78 -0.59
C GLY A 106 11.57 -3.69 0.48
N VAL A 107 10.79 -3.96 1.53
CA VAL A 107 10.66 -3.09 2.71
C VAL A 107 11.86 -3.28 3.64
N GLY A 108 12.40 -2.19 4.19
CA GLY A 108 13.44 -2.22 5.23
C GLY A 108 14.86 -2.61 4.76
N GLY A 109 15.15 -2.55 3.46
CA GLY A 109 16.48 -2.82 2.92
C GLY A 109 16.88 -4.30 2.87
N MET A 110 15.97 -5.23 3.19
CA MET A 110 16.14 -6.67 3.02
C MET A 110 15.42 -7.15 1.76
N LEU A 111 16.05 -8.05 1.01
CA LEU A 111 15.44 -8.73 -0.14
C LEU A 111 14.45 -9.78 0.38
N GLY A 112 13.27 -9.34 0.84
CA GLY A 112 12.25 -10.20 1.41
C GLY A 112 10.84 -9.68 1.16
N GLU A 113 9.88 -10.61 1.21
CA GLU A 113 8.46 -10.29 1.23
C GLU A 113 8.02 -10.06 2.67
N ASP A 114 7.40 -8.90 2.91
CA ASP A 114 6.76 -8.58 4.18
C ASP A 114 5.25 -8.62 4.01
N VAL A 115 4.58 -9.39 4.87
CA VAL A 115 3.12 -9.47 4.90
C VAL A 115 2.61 -8.57 6.02
N TYR A 116 1.74 -7.63 5.67
CA TYR A 116 1.02 -6.77 6.60
C TYR A 116 -0.47 -7.10 6.59
N ILE A 117 -1.10 -7.05 7.76
CA ILE A 117 -2.53 -7.36 7.93
C ILE A 117 -3.30 -6.06 8.12
N LYS A 118 -4.29 -5.82 7.26
CA LYS A 118 -5.20 -4.68 7.36
C LYS A 118 -5.96 -4.72 8.69
N GLN A 119 -5.97 -3.61 9.40
CA GLN A 119 -6.76 -3.41 10.61
C GLN A 119 -8.05 -2.67 10.19
N ASP A 120 -9.20 -3.29 10.49
CA ASP A 120 -10.53 -2.75 10.18
C ASP A 120 -10.87 -1.49 11.01
#